data_AF-A0A382UE29-F1
#
_entry.id   AF-A0A382UE29-F1
#
_cell.length_a   1.000
_cell.length_b   1.000
_cell.length_c   1.000
_cell.angle_alpha   90.00
_cell.angle_beta   90.00
_cell.angle_gamma   90.00
#
_symmetry.space_group_name_H-M   'P 1'
#
loop_
_entity.id
_entity.type
_entity.pdbx_description
1 polymer ?
#
loop_
_entity_poly.entity_id
_entity_poly.type
_entity_poly.pdbx_seq_one_letter_code
_entity_poly.pdbx_strand_id
1 'polypeptide(L)'
;GIPFLAKAKLYGGLGMNTNASTPMVNQEMLESVFGGASNLENGAYDYDAVTDYLTDNAVETSGFHIDAGIFFKVLTFSGSVYYRQVMADGAIPGNKGFGSMNFRIGLGI
;
A
#
# COMPACT_ATOMS: atom_id res chain seq x y z
N GLY A 1 -33.04 18.64 21.06
CA GLY A 1 -32.37 17.34 21.28
C GLY A 1 -31.19 17.57 22.20
N ILE A 2 -31.15 16.86 23.33
CA ILE A 2 -30.11 16.96 24.37
C ILE A 2 -28.77 16.42 23.79
N PRO A 3 -27.58 16.92 24.19
CA PRO A 3 -26.30 16.74 23.49
C PRO A 3 -25.66 15.33 23.59
N PHE A 4 -26.46 14.28 23.71
CA PHE A 4 -26.08 12.85 23.63
C PHE A 4 -26.18 12.30 22.19
N LEU A 5 -26.24 13.18 21.18
CA LEU A 5 -26.56 12.88 19.79
C LEU A 5 -25.52 11.97 19.13
N ALA A 6 -25.71 10.65 19.25
CA ALA A 6 -25.05 9.67 18.42
C ALA A 6 -25.41 9.94 16.95
N LYS A 7 -24.39 10.11 16.10
CA LYS A 7 -24.57 10.28 14.66
C LYS A 7 -23.78 9.19 13.96
N ALA A 8 -24.39 8.58 12.95
CA ALA A 8 -23.71 7.68 12.03
C ALA A 8 -23.97 8.15 10.60
N LYS A 9 -22.97 8.02 9.74
CA LYS A 9 -23.09 8.25 8.30
C LYS A 9 -22.43 7.11 7.56
N LEU A 10 -23.14 6.56 6.59
CA LEU A 10 -22.58 5.62 5.63
C LEU A 10 -21.76 6.38 4.59
N TYR A 11 -20.73 5.74 4.08
CA TYR A 11 -20.02 6.21 2.90
C TYR A 11 -19.74 5.02 1.96
N GLY A 12 -19.65 5.31 0.68
CA GLY A 12 -19.18 4.39 -0.34
C GLY A 12 -18.40 5.15 -1.41
N GLY A 13 -17.34 4.53 -1.92
CA GLY A 13 -16.44 5.12 -2.89
C GLY A 13 -15.93 4.10 -3.90
N LEU A 14 -15.53 4.60 -5.06
CA LEU A 14 -14.80 3.86 -6.07
C LEU A 14 -13.67 4.76 -6.58
N GLY A 15 -12.54 4.16 -6.95
CA GLY A 15 -11.37 4.92 -7.37
C GLY A 15 -10.37 4.08 -8.15
N MET A 16 -9.39 4.77 -8.72
CA MET A 16 -8.21 4.15 -9.33
C MET A 16 -7.03 4.20 -8.36
N ASN A 17 -6.17 3.20 -8.42
CA ASN A 17 -4.91 3.18 -7.70
C ASN A 17 -3.76 2.85 -8.65
N THR A 18 -2.64 3.53 -8.45
CA THR A 18 -1.36 3.21 -9.07
C THR A 18 -0.36 3.05 -7.94
N ASN A 19 0.40 1.96 -7.95
CA ASN A 19 1.47 1.70 -6.99
C ASN A 19 2.75 1.42 -7.76
N ALA A 20 3.87 1.91 -7.24
CA ALA A 20 5.20 1.51 -7.67
C ALA A 20 5.91 0.91 -6.46
N SER A 21 6.63 -0.20 -6.67
CA SER A 21 7.41 -0.87 -5.63
C SER A 21 8.73 -1.34 -6.19
N THR A 22 9.73 -1.49 -5.32
CA THR A 22 11.01 -2.07 -5.70
C THR A 22 10.83 -3.53 -6.12
N PRO A 23 11.59 -4.02 -7.11
CA PRO A 23 11.58 -5.44 -7.48
C PRO A 23 12.04 -6.32 -6.31
N MET A 24 11.63 -7.59 -6.35
CA MET A 24 12.16 -8.60 -5.42
C MET A 24 13.63 -8.87 -5.73
N VAL A 25 14.46 -8.98 -4.70
CA VAL A 25 15.87 -9.34 -4.87
C VAL A 25 15.96 -10.72 -5.51
N ASN A 26 16.66 -10.80 -6.64
CA ASN A 26 16.93 -12.03 -7.37
C ASN A 26 18.42 -12.06 -7.80
N GLN A 27 18.84 -13.14 -8.44
CA GLN A 27 20.22 -13.30 -8.90
C GLN A 27 20.62 -12.20 -9.91
N GLU A 28 19.73 -11.82 -10.81
CA GLU A 28 19.97 -10.78 -11.82
C GLU A 28 20.26 -9.41 -11.19
N MET A 29 19.50 -9.03 -10.16
CA MET A 29 19.75 -7.82 -9.37
C MET A 29 21.13 -7.89 -8.71
N LEU A 30 21.45 -9.00 -8.04
CA LEU A 30 22.74 -9.16 -7.38
C LEU A 30 23.90 -9.08 -8.38
N GLU A 31 23.81 -9.75 -9.52
CA GLU A 31 24.84 -9.66 -10.55
C GLU A 31 24.94 -8.24 -11.12
N SER A 32 23.83 -7.54 -11.30
CA SER A 32 23.83 -6.16 -11.79
C SER A 32 24.52 -5.19 -10.83
N VAL A 33 24.22 -5.25 -9.53
CA VAL A 33 24.72 -4.26 -8.55
C VAL A 33 26.13 -4.53 -8.05
N PHE A 34 26.62 -5.77 -8.18
CA PHE A 34 28.01 -6.13 -7.85
C PHE A 34 28.95 -6.09 -9.07
N GLY A 35 28.46 -5.72 -10.26
CA GLY A 35 29.29 -5.65 -11.47
C GLY A 35 29.66 -7.04 -12.04
N GLY A 36 28.74 -7.99 -11.93
CA GLY A 36 28.83 -9.35 -12.45
C GLY A 36 29.06 -10.43 -11.39
N ALA A 37 28.71 -11.68 -11.72
CA ALA A 37 28.78 -12.82 -10.80
C ALA A 37 30.17 -13.05 -10.18
N SER A 38 31.26 -12.72 -10.91
CA SER A 38 32.63 -12.86 -10.44
C SER A 38 33.03 -11.89 -9.32
N ASN A 39 32.29 -10.80 -9.14
CA ASN A 39 32.58 -9.77 -8.14
C ASN A 39 31.76 -9.94 -6.85
N LEU A 40 30.84 -10.92 -6.82
CA LEU A 40 29.98 -11.19 -5.67
C LEU A 40 30.78 -11.59 -4.41
N GLU A 41 31.89 -12.33 -4.60
CA GLU A 41 32.77 -12.78 -3.51
C GLU A 41 33.45 -11.62 -2.76
N ASN A 42 33.69 -10.50 -3.45
CA ASN A 42 34.37 -9.34 -2.87
C ASN A 42 33.45 -8.49 -1.98
N GLY A 43 32.13 -8.71 -2.03
CA GLY A 43 31.15 -8.02 -1.19
C GLY A 43 30.99 -6.52 -1.46
N ALA A 44 31.75 -5.95 -2.39
CA ALA A 44 31.65 -4.55 -2.80
C ALA A 44 30.56 -4.40 -3.88
N TYR A 45 29.58 -3.54 -3.62
CA TYR A 45 28.52 -3.20 -4.56
C TYR A 45 28.56 -1.70 -4.87
N ASP A 46 28.07 -1.35 -6.05
CA ASP A 46 27.93 0.04 -6.48
C ASP A 46 26.54 0.56 -6.06
N TYR A 47 26.52 1.62 -5.25
CA TYR A 47 25.29 2.23 -4.76
C TYR A 47 24.46 2.86 -5.89
N ASP A 48 25.11 3.45 -6.88
CA ASP A 48 24.41 4.05 -8.02
C ASP A 48 23.78 2.94 -8.87
N ALA A 49 24.49 1.83 -9.08
CA ALA A 49 23.93 0.65 -9.75
C ALA A 49 22.73 0.04 -9.00
N VAL A 50 22.74 0.03 -7.65
CA VAL A 50 21.56 -0.37 -6.87
C VAL A 50 20.38 0.55 -7.15
N THR A 51 20.60 1.87 -7.12
CA THR A 51 19.55 2.87 -7.30
C THR A 51 18.98 2.81 -8.72
N ASP A 52 19.83 2.69 -9.73
CA ASP A 52 19.44 2.57 -11.14
C ASP A 52 18.65 1.29 -11.37
N TYR A 53 19.14 0.14 -10.89
CA TYR A 53 18.45 -1.13 -11.04
C TYR A 53 17.05 -1.09 -10.41
N LEU A 54 16.93 -0.59 -9.19
CA LEU A 54 15.64 -0.49 -8.49
C LEU A 54 14.65 0.43 -9.19
N THR A 55 15.14 1.50 -9.83
CA THR A 55 14.32 2.47 -10.57
C THR A 55 13.86 1.91 -11.91
N ASP A 56 14.80 1.35 -12.68
CA ASP A 56 14.54 0.83 -14.02
C ASP A 56 13.69 -0.45 -14.01
N ASN A 57 13.77 -1.21 -12.92
CA ASN A 57 13.01 -2.45 -12.73
C ASN A 57 11.88 -2.29 -11.71
N ALA A 58 11.44 -1.05 -11.44
CA ALA A 58 10.31 -0.80 -10.57
C ALA A 58 9.07 -1.57 -11.04
N VAL A 59 8.42 -2.26 -10.11
CA VAL A 59 7.18 -2.98 -10.38
C VAL A 59 6.03 -2.01 -10.23
N GLU A 60 5.50 -1.56 -11.37
CA GLU A 60 4.32 -0.71 -11.42
C GLU A 60 3.04 -1.54 -11.56
N THR A 61 2.06 -1.22 -10.74
CA THR A 61 0.75 -1.89 -10.74
C THR A 61 -0.35 -0.85 -10.71
N SER A 62 -1.39 -1.07 -11.50
CA SER A 62 -2.57 -0.21 -11.51
C SER A 62 -3.82 -1.05 -11.34
N GLY A 63 -4.86 -0.40 -10.85
CA GLY A 63 -6.12 -1.07 -10.58
C GLY A 63 -7.19 -0.11 -10.13
N PHE A 64 -8.28 -0.71 -9.67
CA PHE A 64 -9.41 0.01 -9.11
C PHE A 64 -9.66 -0.46 -7.69
N HIS A 65 -10.28 0.39 -6.88
CA HIS A 65 -10.80 -0.02 -5.59
C HIS A 65 -12.24 0.39 -5.41
N ILE A 66 -12.93 -0.40 -4.61
CA ILE A 66 -14.22 -0.03 -4.03
C ILE A 66 -14.05 0.02 -2.51
N ASP A 67 -14.68 1.00 -1.88
CA ASP A 67 -14.70 1.10 -0.43
C ASP A 67 -16.07 1.49 0.10
N ALA A 68 -16.32 1.05 1.33
CA ALA A 68 -17.52 1.38 2.07
C ALA A 68 -17.20 1.40 3.56
N GLY A 69 -17.95 2.22 4.30
CA GLY A 69 -17.79 2.26 5.73
C GLY A 69 -18.75 3.18 6.44
N ILE A 70 -18.49 3.33 7.73
CA ILE A 70 -19.34 4.05 8.67
C ILE A 70 -18.45 5.05 9.42
N PHE A 71 -18.87 6.32 9.41
CA PHE A 71 -18.36 7.34 10.31
C PHE A 71 -19.36 7.52 11.45
N PHE A 72 -18.89 7.51 12.68
CA PHE A 72 -19.74 7.71 13.86
C PHE A 72 -19.18 8.77 14.80
N LYS A 73 -20.06 9.48 15.49
CA LYS A 73 -19.74 10.32 16.65
C LYS A 73 -20.65 9.93 17.80
N VAL A 74 -20.06 9.63 18.95
CA VAL A 74 -20.74 9.31 20.20
C VAL A 74 -20.06 10.11 21.31
N LEU A 75 -20.79 11.05 21.92
CA LEU A 75 -20.23 11.97 22.93
C LEU A 75 -18.97 12.69 22.40
N THR A 76 -17.83 12.52 23.09
CA THR A 76 -16.53 13.09 22.72
C THR A 76 -15.74 12.18 21.76
N PHE A 77 -16.23 10.97 21.51
CA PHE A 77 -15.57 10.03 20.61
C PHE A 77 -16.10 10.22 19.20
N SER A 78 -15.18 10.29 18.25
CA SER A 78 -15.48 10.10 16.84
C SER A 78 -14.69 8.93 16.33
N GLY A 79 -15.21 8.23 15.34
CA GLY A 79 -14.52 7.10 14.78
C GLY A 79 -15.02 6.75 13.40
N SER A 80 -14.29 5.85 12.77
CA SER A 80 -14.69 5.26 11.52
C SER A 80 -14.25 3.81 11.43
N VAL A 81 -15.09 3.01 10.78
CA VAL A 81 -14.75 1.66 10.36
C VAL A 81 -15.00 1.59 8.88
N TYR A 82 -14.02 1.11 8.13
CA TYR A 82 -14.20 0.94 6.70
C TYR A 82 -13.41 -0.19 6.09
N TYR A 83 -13.98 -0.73 5.03
CA TYR A 83 -13.39 -1.77 4.21
C TYR A 83 -13.11 -1.23 2.81
N ARG A 84 -11.94 -1.57 2.27
CA ARG A 84 -11.56 -1.30 0.88
C ARG A 84 -11.11 -2.59 0.22
N GLN A 85 -11.73 -2.93 -0.90
CA GLN A 85 -11.26 -3.98 -1.81
C GLN A 85 -10.51 -3.33 -2.97
N VAL A 86 -9.24 -3.70 -3.15
CA VAL A 86 -8.42 -3.32 -4.29
C VAL A 86 -8.39 -4.48 -5.28
N MET A 87 -8.56 -4.15 -6.56
CA MET A 87 -8.49 -5.04 -7.71
C MET A 87 -7.32 -4.57 -8.56
N ALA A 88 -6.15 -5.17 -8.33
CA ALA A 88 -4.90 -4.82 -8.99
C ALA A 88 -4.05 -6.08 -9.08
N ASP A 89 -3.82 -6.55 -10.30
CA ASP A 89 -2.98 -7.72 -10.53
C ASP A 89 -1.50 -7.37 -10.28
N GLY A 90 -0.78 -8.30 -9.66
CA GLY A 90 0.65 -8.12 -9.35
C GLY A 90 0.96 -7.14 -8.22
N ALA A 91 -0.02 -6.43 -7.64
CA ALA A 91 0.21 -5.54 -6.50
C ALA A 91 0.64 -6.29 -5.23
N ILE A 92 0.20 -7.54 -5.10
CA ILE A 92 0.78 -8.54 -4.19
C ILE A 92 1.18 -9.73 -5.05
N PRO A 93 2.43 -10.24 -4.95
CA PRO A 93 2.87 -11.38 -5.75
C PRO A 93 1.89 -12.57 -5.68
N GLY A 94 1.43 -13.03 -6.84
CA GLY A 94 0.51 -14.15 -6.97
C GLY A 94 -0.98 -13.84 -6.74
N ASN A 95 -1.34 -12.58 -6.45
CA ASN A 95 -2.72 -12.18 -6.16
C ASN A 95 -3.26 -11.16 -7.16
N LYS A 96 -4.57 -11.24 -7.45
CA LYS A 96 -5.29 -10.31 -8.34
C LYS A 96 -5.85 -9.07 -7.63
N GLY A 97 -5.54 -8.91 -6.35
CA GLY A 97 -6.09 -7.85 -5.50
C GLY A 97 -5.92 -8.16 -4.02
N PHE A 98 -6.34 -7.21 -3.18
CA PHE A 98 -6.24 -7.32 -1.73
C PHE A 98 -7.33 -6.52 -1.03
N GLY A 99 -7.75 -7.00 0.13
CA GLY A 99 -8.68 -6.31 1.01
C GLY A 99 -7.96 -5.60 2.15
N SER A 100 -8.50 -4.49 2.63
CA SER A 100 -8.03 -3.82 3.84
C SER A 100 -9.20 -3.34 4.69
N MET A 101 -9.11 -3.54 6.00
CA MET A 101 -10.06 -3.00 6.96
C MET A 101 -9.33 -2.00 7.87
N ASN A 102 -9.93 -0.83 8.05
CA ASN A 102 -9.37 0.23 8.86
C ASN A 102 -10.34 0.60 9.97
N PHE A 103 -9.83 0.68 11.18
CA PHE A 103 -10.53 1.18 12.35
C PHE A 103 -9.82 2.44 12.84
N ARG A 104 -10.57 3.52 13.03
CA ARG A 104 -10.07 4.79 13.57
C ARG A 104 -10.95 5.22 14.73
N ILE A 105 -10.31 5.67 15.81
CA ILE A 105 -10.98 6.30 16.94
C ILE A 105 -10.20 7.56 17.31
N GLY A 106 -10.92 8.64 17.58
CA GLY A 106 -10.37 9.93 17.95
C GLY A 106 -11.19 10.57 19.04
N LEU A 107 -10.50 11.31 19.91
CA LEU A 107 -11.09 12.20 20.89
C LEU A 107 -11.25 13.58 20.24
N GLY A 108 -12.47 14.09 20.24
CA GLY A 108 -12.78 15.42 19.71
C GLY A 108 -14.02 15.98 20.40
N ILE A 109 -13.84 17.12 21.08
CA ILE A 109 -14.92 17.87 21.72
C ILE A 109 -15.80 18.44 20.59
#